data_AF-A0A1C9WBI7-F1
#
_entry.id   AF-A0A1C9WBI7-F1
#
_cell.length_a   1.000
_cell.length_b   1.000
_cell.length_c   1.000
_cell.angle_alpha   90.00
_cell.angle_beta   90.00
_cell.angle_gamma   90.00
#
_symmetry.space_group_name_H-M   'P 1'
#
loop_
_entity.id
_entity.type
_entity.pdbx_description
1 polymer ?
#
loop_
_entity_poly.entity_id
_entity_poly.type
_entity_poly.pdbx_seq_one_letter_code
_entity_poly.pdbx_strand_id
1 'polypeptide(L)'
;MKPSLTFKEFWSWLAEHPNCILRAGSADAVIYDDDDYHWRFAEEDQRTLLVQVMRGKRPVAELFIEPEHISTVQVSPGEKGEYNFDLLVEWQGQTQVAYYFVLTHGLEESDKKPEHPRSSSPGSPRGRLH
;
A
#
# COMPACT_ATOMS: atom_id res chain seq x y z
N MET A 1 -2.41 2.41 16.14
CA MET A 1 -2.97 2.67 14.80
C MET A 1 -3.66 4.02 14.78
N LYS A 2 -3.02 5.00 14.12
CA LYS A 2 -3.63 6.29 13.81
C LYS A 2 -4.85 6.07 12.89
N PRO A 3 -6.08 6.46 13.28
CA PRO A 3 -7.31 6.12 12.54
C PRO A 3 -7.49 6.94 11.25
N SER A 4 -6.72 8.01 11.07
CA SER A 4 -6.74 8.86 9.89
C SER A 4 -5.37 9.44 9.58
N LEU A 5 -5.11 9.68 8.29
CA LEU A 5 -3.87 10.21 7.74
C LEU A 5 -4.17 11.35 6.78
N THR A 6 -3.19 12.23 6.58
CA THR A 6 -3.21 13.11 5.40
C THR A 6 -2.93 12.29 4.14
N PHE A 7 -3.42 12.74 2.98
CA PHE A 7 -3.12 12.08 1.71
C PHE A 7 -1.61 12.00 1.46
N LYS A 8 -0.85 13.04 1.80
CA LYS A 8 0.61 13.07 1.63
C LYS A 8 1.32 11.99 2.46
N GLU A 9 0.94 11.80 3.73
CA GLU A 9 1.51 10.75 4.59
C GLU A 9 1.23 9.36 3.99
N PHE A 10 -0.03 9.10 3.62
CA PHE A 10 -0.44 7.85 3.00
C PHE A 10 0.29 7.58 1.69
N TRP A 11 0.31 8.55 0.77
CA TRP A 11 0.89 8.37 -0.56
C TRP A 11 2.39 8.13 -0.53
N SER A 12 3.11 8.86 0.33
CA SER A 12 4.55 8.68 0.50
C SER A 12 4.89 7.25 0.93
N TRP A 13 4.09 6.67 1.81
CA TRP A 13 4.24 5.28 2.22
C TRP A 13 3.78 4.28 1.16
N LEU A 14 2.62 4.51 0.54
CA LEU A 14 2.05 3.60 -0.47
C LEU A 14 3.02 3.42 -1.65
N ALA A 15 3.68 4.48 -2.08
CA ALA A 15 4.66 4.46 -3.17
C ALA A 15 5.86 3.53 -2.89
N GLU A 16 6.17 3.27 -1.62
CA GLU A 16 7.22 2.33 -1.19
C GLU A 16 6.68 0.89 -1.02
N HIS A 17 5.36 0.70 -1.02
CA HIS A 17 4.69 -0.58 -0.76
C HIS A 17 3.72 -1.04 -1.88
N PRO A 18 4.08 -0.94 -3.18
CA PRO A 18 3.19 -1.37 -4.28
C PRO A 18 2.81 -2.85 -4.19
N ASN A 19 3.74 -3.71 -3.78
CA ASN A 19 3.53 -5.17 -3.69
C ASN A 19 2.67 -5.59 -2.47
N CYS A 20 2.28 -4.65 -1.62
CA CYS A 20 1.46 -4.91 -0.46
C CYS A 20 -0.02 -4.69 -0.74
N ILE A 21 -0.37 -4.14 -1.91
CA ILE A 21 -1.73 -3.83 -2.34
C ILE A 21 -2.39 -5.09 -2.87
N LEU A 22 -3.45 -5.52 -2.21
CA LEU A 22 -4.28 -6.65 -2.62
C LEU A 22 -5.32 -6.23 -3.65
N ARG A 23 -5.88 -5.04 -3.47
CA ARG A 23 -6.84 -4.41 -4.38
C ARG A 23 -6.90 -2.91 -4.18
N ALA A 24 -7.27 -2.19 -5.23
CA ALA A 24 -7.63 -0.78 -5.16
C ALA A 24 -8.84 -0.52 -6.06
N GLY A 25 -9.58 0.55 -5.77
CA GLY A 25 -10.77 0.84 -6.55
C GLY A 25 -11.36 2.21 -6.29
N SER A 26 -12.45 2.47 -6.99
CA SER A 26 -13.36 3.59 -6.81
C SER A 26 -14.77 3.07 -6.53
N ALA A 27 -15.77 3.95 -6.53
CA ALA A 27 -17.17 3.54 -6.46
C ALA A 27 -17.61 2.64 -7.62
N ASP A 28 -16.95 2.76 -8.79
CA ASP A 28 -17.40 2.14 -10.04
C ASP A 28 -16.58 0.90 -10.43
N ALA A 29 -15.40 0.73 -9.84
CA ALA A 29 -14.47 -0.32 -10.25
C ALA A 29 -13.62 -0.84 -9.09
N VAL A 30 -13.29 -2.13 -9.16
CA VAL A 30 -12.34 -2.80 -8.27
C VAL A 30 -11.29 -3.49 -9.10
N ILE A 31 -10.03 -3.28 -8.76
CA ILE A 31 -8.87 -3.84 -9.44
C ILE A 31 -8.11 -4.71 -8.44
N TYR A 32 -7.87 -5.96 -8.81
CA TYR A 32 -7.20 -6.96 -7.98
C TYR A 32 -5.75 -7.16 -8.42
N ASP A 33 -4.89 -7.46 -7.44
CA ASP A 33 -3.53 -7.93 -7.67
C ASP A 33 -3.52 -9.45 -7.83
N ASP A 34 -3.58 -9.94 -9.07
CA ASP A 34 -3.35 -11.36 -9.39
C ASP A 34 -1.89 -11.60 -9.77
N ASP A 35 -1.42 -12.86 -9.68
CA ASP A 35 -0.02 -13.30 -9.84
C ASP A 35 0.79 -12.74 -11.05
N ASP A 36 0.11 -12.31 -12.11
CA ASP A 36 0.70 -11.80 -13.37
C ASP A 36 0.76 -10.25 -13.44
N TYR A 37 0.21 -9.58 -12.44
CA TYR A 37 0.08 -8.13 -12.38
C TYR A 37 1.08 -7.50 -11.42
N HIS A 38 1.31 -6.20 -11.59
CA HIS A 38 1.99 -5.39 -10.59
C HIS A 38 1.48 -3.95 -10.64
N TRP A 39 1.50 -3.32 -9.47
CA TRP A 39 1.16 -1.92 -9.31
C TRP A 39 2.32 -1.01 -9.74
N ARG A 40 2.00 0.05 -10.46
CA ARG A 40 2.93 1.11 -10.84
C ARG A 40 2.32 2.47 -10.49
N PHE A 41 3.13 3.33 -9.89
CA PHE A 41 2.80 4.72 -9.64
C PHE A 41 3.53 5.63 -10.63
N ALA A 42 2.84 6.67 -11.09
CA ALA A 42 3.40 7.72 -11.93
C ALA A 42 2.66 9.05 -11.68
N GLU A 43 3.13 10.11 -12.31
CA GLU A 43 2.42 11.40 -12.41
C GLU A 43 1.91 11.51 -13.85
N GLU A 44 0.62 11.78 -14.03
CA GLU A 44 0.04 12.06 -15.35
C GLU A 44 0.32 13.51 -15.74
N ASP A 45 0.14 14.43 -14.78
CA ASP A 45 0.47 15.84 -14.88
C ASP A 45 0.86 16.42 -13.50
N GLN A 46 0.98 17.74 -13.40
CA GLN A 46 1.37 18.43 -12.16
C GLN A 46 0.38 18.29 -10.99
N ARG A 47 -0.84 17.83 -11.25
CA ARG A 47 -1.95 17.75 -10.29
C ARG A 47 -2.49 16.33 -10.14
N THR A 48 -2.21 15.45 -11.10
CA THR A 48 -2.85 14.15 -11.19
C THR A 48 -1.84 13.03 -11.01
N LEU A 49 -2.07 12.20 -9.99
CA LEU A 49 -1.31 10.99 -9.73
C LEU A 49 -1.96 9.82 -10.45
N LEU A 50 -1.14 8.96 -11.04
CA LEU A 50 -1.57 7.82 -11.82
C LEU A 50 -1.19 6.52 -11.08
N VAL A 51 -2.19 5.68 -10.83
CA VAL A 51 -2.01 4.31 -10.35
C VAL A 51 -2.35 3.37 -11.49
N GLN A 52 -1.41 2.53 -11.90
CA GLN A 52 -1.61 1.56 -12.98
C GLN A 52 -1.48 0.14 -12.44
N VAL A 53 -2.30 -0.76 -12.96
CA VAL A 53 -2.05 -2.20 -12.88
C VAL A 53 -1.53 -2.67 -14.22
N MET A 54 -0.35 -3.29 -14.19
CA MET A 54 0.42 -3.64 -15.38
C MET A 54 0.51 -5.15 -15.52
N ARG A 55 0.28 -5.68 -16.73
CA ARG A 55 0.64 -7.06 -17.10
C ARG A 55 1.87 -7.06 -17.98
N GLY A 56 3.01 -7.45 -17.43
CA GLY A 56 4.31 -7.31 -18.08
C GLY A 56 4.62 -5.84 -18.40
N LYS A 57 4.37 -5.39 -19.64
CA LYS A 57 4.56 -3.99 -20.06
C LYS A 57 3.27 -3.28 -20.47
N ARG A 58 2.12 -3.94 -20.36
CA ARG A 58 0.84 -3.40 -20.82
C ARG A 58 0.00 -2.92 -19.63
N PRO A 59 -0.53 -1.69 -19.64
CA PRO A 59 -1.51 -1.27 -18.65
C PRO A 59 -2.81 -2.03 -18.87
N VAL A 60 -3.44 -2.46 -17.76
CA VAL A 60 -4.71 -3.20 -17.74
C VAL A 60 -5.80 -2.38 -17.06
N ALA A 61 -5.44 -1.58 -16.06
CA ALA A 61 -6.32 -0.63 -15.41
C ALA A 61 -5.53 0.60 -14.94
N GLU A 62 -6.22 1.72 -14.83
CA GLU A 62 -5.65 3.00 -14.42
C GLU A 62 -6.64 3.71 -13.46
N LEU A 63 -6.10 4.31 -12.40
CA LEU A 63 -6.82 5.23 -11.52
C LEU A 63 -6.09 6.58 -11.53
N PHE A 64 -6.85 7.65 -11.74
CA PHE A 64 -6.36 9.02 -11.76
C PHE A 64 -6.80 9.70 -10.47
N ILE A 65 -5.85 10.06 -9.62
CA ILE A 65 -6.11 10.61 -8.29
C ILE A 65 -5.62 12.04 -8.27
N GLU A 66 -6.53 12.98 -8.02
CA GLU A 66 -6.22 14.39 -7.80
C GLU A 66 -6.07 14.65 -6.29
N PRO A 67 -4.84 14.81 -5.76
CA PRO A 67 -4.60 14.94 -4.33
C PRO A 67 -5.35 16.12 -3.68
N GLU A 68 -5.56 17.19 -4.43
CA GLU A 68 -6.24 18.40 -3.97
C GLU A 68 -7.69 18.14 -3.54
N HIS A 69 -8.34 17.11 -4.09
CA HIS A 69 -9.71 16.73 -3.74
C HIS A 69 -9.80 15.82 -2.53
N ILE A 70 -8.71 15.16 -2.12
CA ILE A 70 -8.71 14.22 -1.00
C ILE A 70 -8.61 14.97 0.32
N SER A 71 -9.66 14.92 1.14
CA SER A 71 -9.72 15.61 2.42
C SER A 71 -8.98 14.85 3.53
N THR A 72 -9.09 13.52 3.54
CA THR A 72 -8.50 12.64 4.56
C THR A 72 -8.39 11.22 4.03
N VAL A 73 -7.41 10.46 4.53
CA VAL A 73 -7.36 9.01 4.36
C VAL A 73 -7.77 8.37 5.68
N GLN A 74 -8.87 7.61 5.68
CA GLN A 74 -9.32 6.87 6.85
C GLN A 74 -8.76 5.46 6.81
N VAL A 75 -8.31 4.94 7.95
CA VAL A 75 -7.75 3.60 8.05
C VAL A 75 -8.62 2.72 8.92
N SER A 76 -8.98 1.55 8.42
CA SER A 76 -9.83 0.58 9.14
C SER A 76 -9.34 -0.86 8.93
N PRO A 77 -9.60 -1.78 9.88
CA PRO A 77 -9.30 -3.19 9.67
C PRO A 77 -10.20 -3.79 8.58
N GLY A 78 -9.61 -4.54 7.67
CA GLY A 78 -10.29 -5.32 6.64
C GLY A 78 -10.49 -6.79 7.05
N GLU A 79 -10.78 -7.64 6.07
CA GLU A 79 -10.96 -9.08 6.30
C GLU A 79 -9.62 -9.77 6.55
N LYS A 80 -9.58 -10.82 7.38
CA LYS A 80 -8.40 -11.69 7.53
C LYS A 80 -7.07 -10.95 7.85
N GLY A 81 -7.14 -9.81 8.54
CA GLY A 81 -5.95 -9.01 8.87
C GLY A 81 -5.51 -8.04 7.77
N GLU A 82 -6.34 -7.82 6.74
CA GLU A 82 -6.19 -6.73 5.78
C GLU A 82 -6.33 -5.36 6.44
N TYR A 83 -5.85 -4.33 5.74
CA TYR A 83 -5.94 -2.94 6.13
C TYR A 83 -6.55 -2.12 5.00
N ASN A 84 -7.70 -1.50 5.27
CA ASN A 84 -8.39 -0.62 4.33
C ASN A 84 -7.94 0.82 4.52
N PHE A 85 -7.65 1.49 3.42
CA PHE A 85 -7.33 2.91 3.34
C PHE A 85 -8.34 3.59 2.42
N ASP A 86 -9.31 4.29 3.01
CA ASP A 86 -10.38 4.97 2.30
C ASP A 86 -10.00 6.44 2.07
N LEU A 87 -9.89 6.85 0.81
CA LEU A 87 -9.57 8.24 0.42
C LEU A 87 -10.89 9.00 0.33
N LEU A 88 -11.09 9.88 1.30
CA LEU A 88 -12.32 10.64 1.48
C LEU A 88 -12.25 11.95 0.70
N VAL A 89 -13.38 12.35 0.10
CA VAL A 89 -13.59 13.65 -0.52
C VAL A 89 -14.83 14.30 0.07
N GLU A 90 -14.86 15.62 0.08
CA GLU A 90 -16.04 16.40 0.48
C GLU A 90 -16.83 16.82 -0.75
N TRP A 91 -18.08 16.38 -0.85
CA TRP A 91 -18.98 16.75 -1.94
C TRP A 91 -20.35 17.15 -1.36
N GLN A 92 -20.79 18.38 -1.68
CA GLN A 92 -22.08 18.92 -1.20
C GLN A 92 -22.27 18.84 0.33
N GLY A 93 -21.18 18.97 1.09
CA GLY A 93 -21.20 18.90 2.56
C GLY A 93 -21.33 17.47 3.12
N GLN A 94 -21.14 16.45 2.27
CA GLN A 94 -21.06 15.06 2.66
C GLN A 94 -19.68 14.49 2.34
N THR A 95 -19.15 13.74 3.28
CA THR A 95 -17.93 12.96 3.09
C THR A 95 -18.25 11.66 2.36
N GLN A 96 -17.52 11.35 1.30
CA GLN A 96 -17.66 10.12 0.53
C GLN A 96 -16.30 9.50 0.20
N VAL A 97 -16.26 8.18 0.07
CA VAL A 97 -15.05 7.47 -0.39
C VAL A 97 -14.96 7.63 -1.91
N ALA A 98 -13.92 8.31 -2.39
CA ALA A 98 -13.64 8.42 -3.83
C ALA A 98 -12.81 7.24 -4.32
N TYR A 99 -11.81 6.84 -3.52
CA TYR A 99 -10.94 5.72 -3.82
C TYR A 99 -10.66 4.93 -2.54
N TYR A 100 -10.28 3.67 -2.70
CA TYR A 100 -9.78 2.88 -1.58
C TYR A 100 -8.62 1.99 -2.01
N PHE A 101 -7.77 1.67 -1.04
CA PHE A 101 -6.70 0.68 -1.19
C PHE A 101 -6.79 -0.31 -0.05
N VAL A 102 -6.61 -1.59 -0.36
CA VAL A 102 -6.54 -2.66 0.64
C VAL A 102 -5.16 -3.27 0.62
N LEU A 103 -4.50 -3.26 1.76
CA LEU A 103 -3.13 -3.73 1.92
C LEU A 103 -3.03 -4.87 2.92
N THR A 104 -1.96 -5.65 2.79
CA THR A 104 -1.63 -6.76 3.71
C THR A 104 -1.15 -6.30 5.08
N HIS A 105 -0.74 -5.03 5.22
CA HIS A 105 -0.30 -4.45 6.49
C HIS A 105 -0.62 -2.96 6.58
N GLY A 106 -0.61 -2.43 7.79
CA GLY A 106 -0.81 -1.00 8.06
C GLY A 106 0.50 -0.18 8.04
N LEU A 107 0.36 1.14 8.19
CA LEU A 107 1.48 2.11 8.24
C LEU A 107 2.47 1.83 9.39
N GLU A 108 1.97 1.40 10.54
CA GLU A 108 2.78 1.20 11.77
C GLU A 108 3.55 -0.14 11.79
N GLU A 109 3.25 -1.06 10.87
CA GLU A 109 3.90 -2.38 10.84
C GLU A 109 5.19 -2.39 10.02
N SER A 110 5.40 -1.43 9.11
CA SER A 110 6.64 -1.30 8.33
C SER A 110 7.86 -0.88 9.17
N ASP A 111 7.67 -0.29 10.36
CA ASP A 111 8.75 0.07 11.29
C ASP A 111 9.34 -1.15 12.03
N LYS A 112 8.68 -2.30 11.98
CA LYS A 112 9.24 -3.57 12.47
C LYS A 112 10.20 -4.14 11.43
N LYS A 113 11.37 -3.50 11.31
CA LYS A 113 12.53 -4.09 10.63
C LYS A 113 12.69 -5.54 11.13
N PRO A 114 12.86 -6.55 10.27
CA PRO A 114 13.07 -7.91 10.73
C PRO A 114 14.31 -7.92 11.62
N GLU A 115 14.12 -8.16 12.92
CA GLU A 115 15.21 -8.50 13.82
C GLU A 115 15.84 -9.76 13.24
N HIS A 116 16.99 -9.61 12.57
CA HIS A 116 17.84 -10.74 12.24
C HIS A 116 18.12 -11.47 13.56
N PRO A 117 17.67 -12.73 13.74
CA PRO A 117 18.14 -13.50 14.87
C PRO A 117 19.64 -13.66 14.66
N ARG A 118 20.43 -13.02 15.53
CA ARG A 118 21.88 -13.22 15.55
C ARG A 118 22.12 -14.72 15.65
N SER A 119 22.62 -15.32 14.58
CA SER A 119 22.98 -16.73 14.53
C SER A 119 23.98 -17.02 15.64
N SER A 120 23.53 -17.67 16.70
CA SER A 120 24.39 -18.34 17.68
C SER A 120 25.13 -19.45 16.94
N SER A 121 26.42 -19.25 16.68
CA SER A 121 27.29 -20.31 16.17
C SER A 121 27.53 -21.35 17.27
N PRO A 122 27.22 -22.64 17.07
CA PRO A 122 27.73 -23.71 17.92
C PRO A 122 29.01 -24.26 17.28
N GLY A 123 30.16 -23.89 17.84
CA GLY A 123 31.46 -24.42 17.42
C GLY A 123 32.10 -25.25 18.53
N SER A 124 32.00 -26.57 18.44
CA SER A 124 32.77 -27.54 19.22
C SER A 124 33.05 -28.75 18.31
N PRO A 125 34.02 -29.64 18.58
CA PRO A 125 35.42 -29.46 19.01
C PRO A 125 36.39 -30.03 17.93
N ARG A 126 37.63 -29.51 17.85
CA ARG A 126 38.69 -30.18 17.05
C ARG A 126 39.73 -30.80 17.96
N GLY A 127 39.69 -32.13 18.03
CA GLY A 127 40.80 -32.94 18.53
C GLY A 127 42.07 -32.69 17.72
N ARG A 128 43.21 -32.78 18.41
CA ARG A 128 44.53 -32.78 17.80
C ARG A 128 45.31 -33.96 18.36
N LEU A 129 45.57 -34.92 17.49
CA LEU A 129 46.65 -35.89 17.60
C LEU A 129 47.98 -35.14 17.67
N HIS A 130 48.81 -35.46 18.65
CA HIS A 130 50.25 -35.79 18.56
C HIS A 130 50.78 -36.09 19.95
#